data_AF-A0A964XVN6-F1
#
_entry.id   AF-A0A964XVN6-F1
#
_cell.length_a   1.000
_cell.length_b   1.000
_cell.length_c   1.000
_cell.angle_alpha   90.00
_cell.angle_beta   90.00
_cell.angle_gamma   90.00
#
_symmetry.space_group_name_H-M   'P 1'
#
loop_
_entity.id
_entity.type
_entity.pdbx_description
1 polymer ?
#
loop_
_entity_poly.entity_id
_entity_poly.type
_entity_poly.pdbx_seq_one_letter_code
_entity_poly.pdbx_strand_id
1 'polypeptide(L)'
;MFTNQPQPGQVCEPMSAVASTVVEGTRALSSSAGVSSSAARDRPVSSAGPSAAAPPSVANSASAQQARMLLKAELREQEERWQQLQRQWNQGQPIGSPQQPPGSAAYQEWVASLREQLHRAQADLAALRRELARLP
;
A
#
# COMPACT_ATOMS: atom_id res chain seq x y z
N MET A 1 -14.22 -0.93 34.78
CA MET A 1 -14.59 -1.93 33.76
C MET A 1 -15.04 -1.18 32.52
N PHE A 2 -14.32 -1.28 31.40
CA PHE A 2 -14.75 -0.68 30.14
C PHE A 2 -15.67 -1.68 29.44
N THR A 3 -16.98 -1.45 29.47
CA THR A 3 -17.94 -2.30 28.76
C THR A 3 -18.09 -1.80 27.32
N ASN A 4 -17.55 -2.57 26.38
CA ASN A 4 -17.73 -2.40 24.94
C ASN A 4 -19.09 -3.02 24.53
N GLN A 5 -20.20 -2.52 25.10
CA GLN A 5 -21.54 -2.93 24.67
C GLN A 5 -22.17 -1.82 23.83
N PRO A 6 -22.41 -2.05 22.52
CA PRO A 6 -23.13 -1.08 21.70
C PRO A 6 -24.58 -0.98 22.17
N GLN A 7 -25.05 0.23 22.45
CA GLN A 7 -26.41 0.49 22.91
C GLN A 7 -27.42 0.26 21.77
N PRO A 8 -28.50 -0.50 21.99
CA PRO A 8 -29.53 -0.72 20.96
C PRO A 8 -30.30 0.58 20.70
N GLY A 9 -30.21 1.12 19.49
CA GLY A 9 -30.90 2.36 19.08
C GLY A 9 -30.02 3.41 18.40
N GLN A 10 -28.71 3.17 18.26
CA GLN A 10 -27.85 4.00 17.43
C GLN A 10 -28.22 3.77 15.95
N VAL A 11 -28.70 4.82 15.29
CA VAL A 11 -28.97 4.83 13.85
C VAL A 11 -27.64 4.57 13.15
N CYS A 12 -27.51 3.42 12.49
CA CYS A 12 -26.36 3.12 11.65
C CYS A 12 -26.36 4.12 10.47
N GLU A 13 -25.64 5.22 10.61
CA GLU A 13 -25.41 6.13 9.49
C GLU A 13 -24.34 5.50 8.58
N PRO A 14 -24.67 5.18 7.31
CA PRO A 14 -23.68 4.66 6.40
C PRO A 14 -22.64 5.75 6.14
N MET A 15 -21.39 5.51 6.55
CA MET A 15 -20.29 6.41 6.23
C MET A 15 -20.17 6.52 4.71
N SER A 16 -20.15 7.77 4.23
CA SER A 16 -20.02 8.10 2.81
C SER A 16 -18.81 7.39 2.23
N ALA A 17 -19.04 6.54 1.22
CA ALA A 17 -17.97 5.89 0.50
C ALA A 17 -17.14 6.96 -0.22
N VAL A 18 -15.87 7.10 0.17
CA VAL A 18 -14.89 7.89 -0.56
C VAL A 18 -14.93 7.46 -2.02
N ALA A 19 -15.04 8.42 -2.95
CA ALA A 19 -15.17 8.16 -4.37
C ALA A 19 -13.96 7.36 -4.88
N SER A 20 -14.09 6.04 -4.92
CA SER A 20 -13.08 5.16 -5.48
C SER A 20 -13.20 5.22 -6.99
N THR A 21 -12.20 5.80 -7.64
CA THR A 21 -12.11 5.81 -9.11
C THR A 21 -11.74 4.40 -9.56
N VAL A 22 -12.75 3.57 -9.83
CA VAL A 22 -12.55 2.28 -10.46
C VAL A 22 -12.17 2.53 -11.91
N VAL A 23 -10.90 2.29 -12.24
CA VAL A 23 -10.44 2.27 -13.64
C VAL A 23 -10.94 0.97 -14.25
N GLU A 24 -11.94 1.08 -15.13
CA GLU A 24 -12.47 -0.05 -15.90
C GLU A 24 -11.36 -0.60 -16.80
N GLY A 25 -10.94 -1.85 -16.54
CA GLY A 25 -9.98 -2.53 -17.39
C GLY A 25 -10.60 -2.79 -18.76
N THR A 26 -9.86 -2.49 -19.83
CA THR A 26 -10.28 -2.77 -21.20
C THR A 26 -10.54 -4.26 -21.39
N ARG A 27 -11.83 -4.62 -21.55
CA ARG A 27 -12.23 -6.00 -21.86
C ARG A 27 -11.70 -6.36 -23.24
N ALA A 28 -10.73 -7.28 -23.30
CA ALA A 28 -10.34 -7.89 -24.56
C ALA A 28 -11.57 -8.56 -25.19
N LEU A 29 -11.91 -8.16 -26.42
CA LEU A 29 -12.99 -8.73 -27.21
C LEU A 29 -12.71 -10.21 -27.45
N SER A 30 -13.32 -11.08 -26.64
CA SER A 30 -13.42 -12.50 -26.95
C SER A 30 -14.48 -12.66 -28.04
N SER A 31 -14.01 -12.86 -29.27
CA SER A 31 -14.83 -13.24 -30.40
C SER A 31 -15.39 -14.65 -30.19
N SER A 32 -16.63 -14.75 -29.72
CA SER A 32 -17.43 -15.96 -29.87
C SER A 32 -18.89 -15.57 -30.07
N ALA A 33 -19.35 -15.71 -31.31
CA ALA A 33 -20.73 -15.56 -31.71
C ALA A 33 -21.64 -16.59 -31.00
N GLY A 34 -22.87 -16.19 -30.66
CA GLY A 34 -23.97 -17.13 -30.47
C GLY A 34 -25.02 -16.80 -29.40
N VAL A 35 -26.17 -16.31 -29.89
CA VAL A 35 -27.56 -16.59 -29.46
C VAL A 35 -28.12 -16.12 -28.08
N SER A 36 -28.98 -15.11 -28.18
CA SER A 36 -30.32 -14.90 -27.58
C SER A 36 -30.68 -15.32 -26.14
N SER A 37 -31.13 -14.28 -25.40
CA SER A 37 -32.39 -14.21 -24.62
C SER A 37 -32.46 -14.68 -23.16
N SER A 38 -32.84 -13.70 -22.32
CA SER A 38 -33.79 -13.78 -21.18
C SER A 38 -33.32 -14.17 -19.78
N ALA A 39 -33.28 -13.13 -18.93
CA ALA A 39 -33.98 -13.00 -17.64
C ALA A 39 -33.54 -13.78 -16.37
N ALA A 40 -33.41 -12.96 -15.33
CA ALA A 40 -33.76 -13.19 -13.91
C ALA A 40 -32.75 -13.88 -12.97
N ARG A 41 -32.43 -13.10 -11.91
CA ARG A 41 -32.24 -13.44 -10.50
C ARG A 41 -31.22 -14.54 -10.16
N ASP A 42 -30.15 -14.16 -9.44
CA ASP A 42 -29.96 -14.48 -8.02
C ASP A 42 -28.58 -14.03 -7.54
N ARG A 43 -28.51 -13.66 -6.27
CA ARG A 43 -27.28 -13.28 -5.54
C ARG A 43 -26.75 -14.55 -4.81
N PRO A 44 -25.63 -14.45 -4.09
CA PRO A 44 -24.26 -14.76 -4.50
C PRO A 44 -23.79 -16.16 -4.06
N VAL A 45 -22.80 -16.73 -4.74
CA VAL A 45 -21.99 -17.81 -4.17
C VAL A 45 -20.51 -17.50 -4.28
N SER A 46 -19.89 -17.30 -3.13
CA SER A 46 -18.46 -17.49 -2.95
C SER A 46 -18.10 -18.90 -3.44
N SER A 47 -17.27 -18.97 -4.48
CA SER A 47 -16.45 -20.15 -4.71
C SER A 47 -15.01 -19.69 -4.78
N ALA A 48 -14.31 -19.88 -3.68
CA ALA A 48 -12.87 -20.01 -3.68
C ALA A 48 -12.52 -21.17 -4.61
N GLY A 49 -12.13 -20.87 -5.84
CA GLY A 49 -11.54 -21.84 -6.75
C GLY A 49 -10.05 -21.97 -6.46
N PRO A 50 -9.52 -23.18 -6.20
CA PRO A 50 -8.09 -23.37 -6.07
C PRO A 50 -7.43 -23.05 -7.43
N SER A 51 -6.29 -22.37 -7.37
CA SER A 51 -5.41 -22.02 -8.47
C SER A 51 -5.49 -23.01 -9.64
N ALA A 52 -6.13 -22.58 -10.73
CA ALA A 52 -5.93 -23.20 -12.02
C ALA A 52 -4.47 -22.96 -12.42
N ALA A 53 -3.70 -24.05 -12.42
CA ALA A 53 -2.31 -24.10 -12.82
C ALA A 53 -2.10 -23.42 -14.17
N ALA A 54 -1.38 -22.31 -14.18
CA ALA A 54 -0.87 -21.70 -15.40
C ALA A 54 0.40 -22.45 -15.85
N PRO A 55 0.57 -22.78 -17.15
CA PRO A 55 1.76 -23.47 -17.67
C PRO A 55 3.04 -22.59 -17.62
N PRO A 56 4.24 -23.20 -17.72
CA PRO A 56 5.45 -22.70 -17.06
C PRO A 56 6.29 -21.63 -17.81
N SER A 57 6.63 -20.57 -17.06
CA SER A 57 8.02 -20.17 -16.72
C SER A 57 8.93 -19.36 -17.66
N VAL A 58 8.55 -18.92 -18.86
CA VAL A 58 9.44 -18.03 -19.68
C VAL A 58 8.97 -16.57 -19.79
N ALA A 59 7.67 -16.32 -19.96
CA ALA A 59 7.14 -14.96 -19.91
C ALA A 59 7.18 -14.40 -18.47
N ASN A 60 6.89 -15.27 -17.49
CA ASN A 60 6.94 -14.92 -16.07
C ASN A 60 8.36 -14.58 -15.59
N SER A 61 9.42 -15.20 -16.16
CA SER A 61 10.80 -14.94 -15.74
C SER A 61 11.33 -13.62 -16.30
N ALA A 62 11.04 -13.29 -17.57
CA ALA A 62 11.37 -11.99 -18.14
C ALA A 62 10.65 -10.84 -17.41
N SER A 63 9.35 -11.01 -17.11
CA SER A 63 8.60 -10.05 -16.30
C SER A 63 9.07 -9.98 -14.84
N ALA A 64 9.47 -11.10 -14.23
CA ALA A 64 10.06 -11.10 -12.88
C ALA A 64 11.41 -10.37 -12.85
N GLN A 65 12.24 -10.51 -13.89
CA GLN A 65 13.49 -9.76 -14.02
C GLN A 65 13.24 -8.24 -14.13
N GLN A 66 12.26 -7.82 -14.93
CA GLN A 66 11.86 -6.42 -15.03
C GLN A 66 11.31 -5.87 -13.70
N ALA A 67 10.45 -6.64 -13.03
CA ALA A 67 9.92 -6.27 -11.71
C ALA A 67 11.04 -6.12 -10.66
N ARG A 68 12.00 -7.06 -10.65
CA ARG A 68 13.20 -6.96 -9.79
C ARG A 68 14.01 -5.71 -10.06
N MET A 69 14.20 -5.34 -11.33
CA MET A 69 14.93 -4.13 -11.70
C MET A 69 14.22 -2.87 -11.19
N LEU A 70 12.90 -2.79 -11.35
CA LEU A 70 12.11 -1.66 -10.86
C LEU A 70 12.13 -1.57 -9.32
N LEU A 71 11.90 -2.69 -8.61
CA LEU A 71 11.96 -2.70 -7.15
C LEU A 71 13.36 -2.35 -6.60
N LYS A 72 14.43 -2.71 -7.31
CA LYS A 72 15.79 -2.28 -6.96
C LYS A 72 15.99 -0.77 -7.13
N ALA A 73 15.41 -0.18 -8.18
CA ALA A 73 15.44 1.26 -8.38
C ALA A 73 14.66 1.97 -7.27
N GLU A 74 13.45 1.50 -6.98
CA GLU A 74 12.62 2.01 -5.87
C GLU A 74 13.35 1.90 -4.53
N LEU A 75 13.97 0.74 -4.25
CA LEU A 75 14.75 0.53 -3.04
C LEU A 75 15.88 1.56 -2.89
N ARG A 76 16.59 1.89 -3.98
CA ARG A 76 17.64 2.93 -3.94
C ARG A 76 17.06 4.31 -3.63
N GLU A 77 15.91 4.65 -4.23
CA GLU A 77 15.25 5.92 -3.95
C GLU A 77 14.81 6.01 -2.48
N GLN A 78 14.21 4.94 -1.94
CA GLN A 78 13.83 4.89 -0.53
C GLN A 78 15.05 4.91 0.41
N GLU A 79 16.15 4.26 0.03
CA GLU A 79 17.41 4.32 0.79
C GLU A 79 17.96 5.75 0.81
N GLU A 80 17.90 6.46 -0.31
CA GLU A 80 18.34 7.85 -0.38
C GLU A 80 17.46 8.77 0.47
N ARG A 81 16.13 8.62 0.38
CA ARG A 81 15.17 9.34 1.25
C ARG A 81 15.44 9.08 2.73
N TRP A 82 15.68 7.82 3.11
CA TRP A 82 16.04 7.46 4.47
C TRP A 82 17.37 8.09 4.91
N GLN A 83 18.40 8.08 4.07
CA GLN A 83 19.66 8.77 4.35
C GLN A 83 19.50 10.29 4.46
N GLN A 84 18.64 10.90 3.65
CA GLN A 84 18.30 12.32 3.77
C GLN A 84 17.63 12.60 5.11
N LEU A 85 16.65 11.80 5.53
CA LEU A 85 16.00 11.90 6.84
C LEU A 85 17.01 11.67 7.98
N GLN A 86 17.94 10.74 7.83
CA GLN A 86 18.98 10.47 8.83
C GLN A 86 19.99 11.62 8.93
N ARG A 87 20.34 12.26 7.81
CA ARG A 87 21.13 13.49 7.79
C ARG A 87 20.38 14.64 8.45
N GLN A 88 19.08 14.78 8.18
CA GLN A 88 18.23 15.76 8.86
C GLN A 88 18.14 15.48 10.35
N TRP A 89 18.08 14.21 10.77
CA TRP A 89 18.06 13.79 12.18
C TRP A 89 19.38 14.11 12.91
N ASN A 90 20.52 14.07 12.19
CA ASN A 90 21.86 14.44 12.65
C ASN A 90 22.13 14.04 14.12
N GLN A 91 22.15 12.72 14.36
CA GLN A 91 22.46 12.13 15.67
C GLN A 91 21.59 12.65 16.85
N GLY A 92 20.40 13.17 16.57
CA GLY A 92 19.48 13.71 17.59
C GLY A 92 19.50 15.23 17.73
N GLN A 93 20.33 15.93 16.95
CA GLN A 93 20.28 17.40 16.82
C GLN A 93 19.99 17.79 15.37
N PRO A 94 18.72 17.77 14.98
CA PRO A 94 18.38 17.93 13.58
C PRO A 94 18.73 19.33 13.06
N ILE A 95 19.44 19.39 11.92
CA ILE A 95 20.24 20.55 11.43
C ILE A 95 19.39 21.78 11.06
N GLY A 96 18.07 21.64 10.99
CA GLY A 96 17.16 22.71 10.60
C GLY A 96 16.00 22.87 11.57
N SER A 97 16.27 23.10 12.86
CA SER A 97 15.18 23.52 13.76
C SER A 97 14.47 24.73 13.12
N PRO A 98 13.14 24.71 12.98
CA PRO A 98 12.40 25.77 12.30
C PRO A 98 12.44 27.06 13.12
N GLN A 99 13.52 27.83 13.10
CA GLN A 99 13.73 29.12 13.79
C GLN A 99 13.34 29.17 15.29
N GLN A 100 12.96 28.03 15.89
CA GLN A 100 12.37 27.95 17.19
C GLN A 100 13.37 27.37 18.19
N PRO A 101 13.40 27.94 19.41
CA PRO A 101 14.32 27.51 20.44
C PRO A 101 14.05 26.05 20.84
N PRO A 102 15.10 25.26 21.09
CA PRO A 102 14.95 23.91 21.63
C PRO A 102 14.14 23.97 22.92
N GLY A 103 13.10 23.14 23.03
CA GLY A 103 12.20 23.09 24.17
C GLY A 103 10.80 23.68 23.94
N SER A 104 10.54 24.33 22.80
CA SER A 104 9.17 24.70 22.41
C SER A 104 8.32 23.45 22.10
N ALA A 105 6.99 23.55 22.25
CA ALA A 105 6.07 22.48 21.87
C ALA A 105 6.20 22.12 20.38
N ALA A 106 6.29 23.12 19.51
CA ALA A 106 6.44 22.90 18.06
C ALA A 106 7.78 22.25 17.67
N TYR A 107 8.87 22.48 18.43
CA TYR A 107 10.10 21.70 18.27
C TYR A 107 9.88 20.22 18.60
N GLN A 108 9.17 19.91 19.69
CA GLN A 108 8.86 18.52 20.07
C GLN A 108 7.97 17.83 19.04
N GLU A 109 6.94 18.51 18.54
CA GLU A 109 6.06 17.99 17.49
C GLU A 109 6.82 17.71 16.20
N TRP A 110 7.71 18.61 15.80
CA TRP A 110 8.53 18.39 14.61
C TRP A 110 9.54 17.26 14.80
N VAL A 111 10.20 17.14 15.96
CA VAL A 111 11.06 15.99 16.29
C VAL A 111 10.26 14.69 16.26
N ALA A 112 9.04 14.68 16.79
CA ALA A 112 8.16 13.52 16.74
C ALA A 112 7.79 13.15 15.30
N SER A 113 7.42 14.14 14.47
CA SER A 113 7.16 13.96 13.04
C SER A 113 8.38 13.41 12.29
N LEU A 114 9.58 13.94 12.55
CA LEU A 114 10.82 13.48 11.93
C LEU A 114 11.15 12.04 12.30
N ARG A 115 10.94 11.66 13.58
CA ARG A 115 11.08 10.27 14.04
C ARG A 115 10.07 9.34 13.36
N GLU A 116 8.82 9.77 13.24
CA GLU A 116 7.78 8.96 12.61
C GLU A 116 8.06 8.75 11.12
N GLN A 117 8.48 9.81 10.40
CA GLN A 117 8.93 9.69 9.02
C GLN A 117 10.10 8.70 8.88
N LEU A 118 11.06 8.74 9.78
CA LEU A 118 12.19 7.81 9.79
C LEU A 118 11.74 6.35 10.02
N HIS A 119 10.78 6.15 10.93
CA HIS A 119 10.19 4.82 11.18
C HIS A 119 9.42 4.29 9.97
N ARG A 120 8.62 5.13 9.31
CA ARG A 120 7.89 4.76 8.09
C ARG A 120 8.86 4.39 6.96
N ALA A 121 9.87 5.22 6.71
CA ALA A 121 10.90 4.94 5.72
C ALA A 121 11.64 3.62 6.00
N GLN A 122 11.92 3.32 7.27
CA GLN A 122 12.53 2.04 7.65
C GLN A 122 11.60 0.85 7.37
N ALA A 123 10.29 0.98 7.65
CA ALA A 123 9.31 -0.04 7.35
C ALA A 123 9.16 -0.27 5.84
N ASP A 124 9.16 0.79 5.04
CA ASP A 124 9.09 0.72 3.57
C ASP A 124 10.31 -0.01 2.99
N LEU A 125 11.51 0.30 3.49
CA LEU A 125 12.73 -0.41 3.13
C LEU A 125 12.65 -1.91 3.47
N ALA A 126 12.13 -2.26 4.65
CA ALA A 126 11.94 -3.65 5.04
C ALA A 126 10.91 -4.35 4.14
N ALA A 127 9.82 -3.68 3.78
CA ALA A 127 8.80 -4.20 2.88
C ALA A 127 9.36 -4.46 1.47
N LEU A 128 10.07 -3.49 0.89
CA LEU A 128 10.71 -3.64 -0.43
C LEU A 128 11.73 -4.78 -0.45
N ARG A 129 12.53 -4.92 0.62
CA ARG A 129 13.48 -6.03 0.77
C ARG A 129 12.77 -7.38 0.82
N ARG A 130 11.61 -7.48 1.47
CA ARG A 130 10.80 -8.71 1.49
C ARG A 130 10.23 -9.04 0.11
N GLU A 131 9.72 -8.06 -0.62
CA GLU A 131 9.21 -8.26 -1.97
C GLU A 131 10.33 -8.70 -2.94
N LEU A 132 11.52 -8.13 -2.82
CA LEU A 132 12.69 -8.58 -3.58
C LEU A 132 13.07 -10.03 -3.27
N ALA A 133 13.02 -10.43 -2.00
CA ALA A 133 13.32 -11.80 -1.57
C ALA A 133 12.25 -12.81 -2.01
N ARG A 134 11.01 -12.36 -2.23
CA ARG A 134 9.89 -13.20 -2.68
C ARG A 134 9.96 -13.55 -4.17
N LEU A 135 10.59 -12.70 -4.98
CA LEU A 135 10.72 -12.94 -6.42
C LEU A 135 11.69 -14.13 -6.69
N PRO A 136 11.37 -15.07 -7.60
CA PRO A 136 12.14 -16.30 -7.89
C PRO A 136 13.37 -16.07 -8.76
#